data_AF-B2XZY5-F1
#
_entry.id   AF-B2XZY5-F1
#
_cell.length_a   1.000
_cell.length_b   1.000
_cell.length_c   1.000
_cell.angle_alpha   90.00
_cell.angle_beta   90.00
_cell.angle_gamma   90.00
#
_symmetry.space_group_name_H-M   'P 1'
#
loop_
_entity.id
_entity.type
_entity.pdbx_description
1 polymer ?
#
loop_
_entity_poly.entity_id
_entity_poly.type
_entity_poly.pdbx_seq_one_letter_code
_entity_poly.pdbx_strand_id
1 'polypeptide(L)'
;AVRSNQTELAQRLSKLILGVALLNLVLAPVIFVWQLIYFSFSYANILRKEPGALGLRTWSNYGRLYLRHFNELDHELDARLNRAYDYADRYLNSFSSPLAAVIAKNLLFISGGLLLLILALGIYEEHVFQVEHLLVILAGLGAIGVVCRTLIPDENLVWCPEQLMTAILAHVHYLPSEWRQQAHTTKVRQEFSNFFQFKAGYLISEIFSPFVTPF
;
A
#
# COMPACT_ATOMS: atom_id res chain seq x y z
N ALA A 1 40.97 26.60 9.92
CA ALA A 1 41.47 25.25 10.25
C ALA A 1 40.48 24.12 9.89
N VAL A 2 39.18 24.21 10.22
CA VAL A 2 38.22 23.09 10.07
C VAL A 2 37.87 22.68 8.61
N ARG A 3 38.16 23.53 7.59
CA ARG A 3 37.81 23.26 6.19
C ARG A 3 38.90 22.56 5.34
N SER A 4 40.15 22.40 5.81
CA SER A 4 41.25 21.93 4.95
C SER A 4 41.13 20.46 4.53
N ASN A 5 40.49 19.62 5.34
CA ASN A 5 40.46 18.16 5.12
C ASN A 5 39.14 17.68 4.51
N GLN A 6 38.25 18.60 4.09
CA GLN A 6 36.93 18.25 3.57
C GLN A 6 36.99 17.34 2.35
N THR A 7 37.91 17.61 1.43
CA THR A 7 38.11 16.82 0.20
C THR A 7 38.63 15.42 0.51
N GLU A 8 39.59 15.31 1.43
CA GLU A 8 40.14 14.03 1.87
C GLU A 8 39.09 13.17 2.59
N LEU A 9 38.32 13.78 3.51
CA LEU A 9 37.22 13.12 4.21
C LEU A 9 36.12 12.67 3.24
N ALA A 10 35.74 13.50 2.27
CA ALA A 10 34.75 13.16 1.26
C ALA A 10 35.21 11.98 0.38
N GLN A 11 36.49 11.97 -0.03
CA GLN A 11 37.06 10.84 -0.78
C GLN A 11 37.08 9.55 0.05
N ARG A 12 37.41 9.63 1.34
CA ARG A 12 37.38 8.48 2.24
C ARG A 12 35.96 7.94 2.41
N LEU A 13 34.98 8.81 2.62
CA LEU A 13 33.57 8.43 2.72
C LEU A 13 33.07 7.79 1.42
N SER A 14 33.40 8.36 0.26
CA SER A 14 33.04 7.81 -1.05
C SER A 14 33.59 6.39 -1.24
N LYS A 15 34.84 6.12 -0.88
CA LYS A 15 35.43 4.76 -0.91
C LYS A 15 34.72 3.79 0.03
N LEU A 16 34.32 4.25 1.23
CA LEU A 16 33.56 3.42 2.17
C LEU A 16 32.17 3.08 1.63
N ILE A 17 31.44 4.06 1.09
CA ILE A 17 30.12 3.84 0.49
C ILE A 17 30.23 2.85 -0.68
N LEU A 18 31.24 3.01 -1.55
CA LEU A 18 31.48 2.08 -2.66
C LEU A 18 31.77 0.65 -2.15
N GLY A 19 32.60 0.51 -1.12
CA GLY A 19 32.88 -0.79 -0.51
C GLY A 19 31.63 -1.45 0.08
N VAL A 20 30.79 -0.70 0.77
CA VAL A 20 29.50 -1.18 1.32
C VAL A 20 28.52 -1.54 0.20
N ALA A 21 28.45 -0.74 -0.88
CA ALA A 21 27.59 -1.00 -2.02
C ALA A 21 27.99 -2.30 -2.74
N LEU A 22 29.28 -2.52 -2.98
CA LEU A 22 29.79 -3.77 -3.56
C LEU A 22 29.50 -4.98 -2.67
N LEU A 23 29.66 -4.84 -1.35
CA LEU A 23 29.32 -5.89 -0.40
C LEU A 23 27.82 -6.21 -0.45
N ASN A 24 26.96 -5.19 -0.44
CA ASN A 24 25.51 -5.36 -0.58
C ASN A 24 25.12 -6.00 -1.91
N LEU A 25 25.81 -5.67 -3.01
CA LEU A 25 25.56 -6.29 -4.32
C LEU A 25 25.88 -7.80 -4.31
N VAL A 26 27.00 -8.20 -3.69
CA VAL A 26 27.39 -9.61 -3.57
C VAL A 26 26.45 -10.38 -2.63
N LEU A 27 26.00 -9.75 -1.55
CA LEU A 27 25.08 -10.36 -0.58
C LEU A 27 23.60 -10.31 -1.01
N ALA A 28 23.24 -9.46 -1.98
CA ALA A 28 21.87 -9.26 -2.48
C ALA A 28 21.10 -10.57 -2.74
N PRO A 29 21.63 -11.58 -3.48
CA PRO A 29 20.89 -12.82 -3.72
C PRO A 29 20.60 -13.60 -2.43
N VAL A 30 21.51 -13.58 -1.45
CA VAL A 30 21.33 -14.30 -0.17
C VAL A 30 20.28 -13.59 0.69
N ILE A 31 20.34 -12.26 0.76
CA ILE A 31 19.37 -11.44 1.49
C ILE A 31 17.98 -11.59 0.87
N PHE A 32 17.89 -11.63 -0.47
CA PHE A 32 16.64 -11.81 -1.19
C PHE A 32 15.96 -13.14 -0.86
N VAL A 33 16.72 -14.25 -0.88
CA VAL A 33 16.18 -15.58 -0.51
C VAL A 33 15.69 -15.58 0.94
N TRP A 34 16.44 -14.98 1.86
CA TRP A 34 16.02 -14.85 3.25
C TRP A 34 14.71 -14.05 3.39
N GLN A 35 14.61 -12.90 2.70
CA GLN A 35 13.40 -12.08 2.70
C GLN A 35 12.20 -12.84 2.13
N LEU A 36 12.38 -13.62 1.07
CA LEU A 36 11.31 -14.44 0.50
C LEU A 36 10.80 -15.49 1.50
N ILE A 37 11.71 -16.17 2.21
CA ILE A 37 11.36 -17.14 3.25
C ILE A 37 10.62 -16.43 4.40
N TYR A 38 11.16 -15.32 4.90
CA TYR A 38 10.53 -14.56 5.98
C TYR A 38 9.15 -14.04 5.60
N PHE A 39 9.01 -13.50 4.39
CA PHE A 39 7.73 -13.02 3.87
C PHE A 39 6.70 -14.16 3.79
N SER A 40 7.12 -15.32 3.26
CA SER A 40 6.26 -16.49 3.16
C SER A 40 5.75 -16.94 4.53
N PHE A 41 6.61 -17.02 5.54
CA PHE A 41 6.18 -17.46 6.87
C PHE A 41 5.37 -16.41 7.63
N SER A 42 5.72 -15.13 7.54
CA SER A 42 5.06 -14.06 8.29
C SER A 42 3.69 -13.71 7.71
N TYR A 43 3.56 -13.66 6.38
CA TYR A 43 2.37 -13.13 5.72
C TYR A 43 1.45 -14.19 5.10
N ALA A 44 1.88 -15.45 4.91
CA ALA A 44 0.99 -16.48 4.35
C ALA A 44 -0.28 -16.70 5.20
N ASN A 45 -0.15 -16.65 6.52
CA ASN A 45 -1.30 -16.79 7.42
C ASN A 45 -2.27 -15.61 7.31
N ILE A 46 -1.73 -14.40 7.19
CA ILE A 46 -2.54 -13.17 7.05
C ILE A 46 -3.25 -13.21 5.69
N LEU A 47 -2.55 -13.55 4.62
CA LEU A 47 -3.11 -13.61 3.27
C LEU A 47 -4.24 -14.63 3.15
N ARG A 48 -4.11 -15.77 3.83
CA ARG A 48 -5.14 -16.82 3.85
C ARG A 48 -6.38 -16.42 4.65
N LYS A 49 -6.21 -15.76 5.80
CA LYS A 49 -7.33 -15.40 6.70
C LYS A 49 -8.05 -14.15 6.22
N GLU A 50 -7.28 -13.11 5.90
CA GLU A 50 -7.79 -11.77 5.62
C GLU A 50 -6.98 -11.15 4.46
N PRO A 51 -7.29 -11.50 3.20
CA PRO A 51 -6.60 -10.93 2.04
C PRO A 51 -6.74 -9.41 1.96
N GLY A 52 -7.84 -8.86 2.52
CA GLY A 52 -8.07 -7.40 2.61
C GLY A 52 -7.04 -6.66 3.48
N ALA A 53 -6.34 -7.34 4.38
CA ALA A 53 -5.34 -6.71 5.25
C ALA A 53 -4.14 -6.14 4.48
N LEU A 54 -3.86 -6.64 3.27
CA LEU A 54 -2.82 -6.11 2.39
C LEU A 54 -3.26 -4.85 1.61
N GLY A 55 -4.58 -4.68 1.46
CA GLY A 55 -5.19 -3.49 0.86
C GLY A 55 -5.27 -2.32 1.84
N LEU A 56 -5.02 -2.54 3.13
CA LEU A 56 -4.87 -1.48 4.11
C LEU A 56 -3.63 -0.64 3.80
N ARG A 57 -3.67 0.61 4.23
CA ARG A 57 -2.55 1.54 4.10
C ARG A 57 -1.71 1.56 5.36
N THR A 58 -0.46 1.99 5.22
CA THR A 58 0.50 2.10 6.31
C THR A 58 1.40 3.30 6.06
N TRP A 59 1.84 3.94 7.14
CA TRP A 59 2.86 4.99 7.07
C TRP A 59 4.17 4.40 6.52
N SER A 60 4.70 5.01 5.46
CA SER A 60 5.96 4.58 4.84
C SER A 60 7.15 4.91 5.74
N ASN A 61 8.28 4.20 5.56
CA ASN A 61 9.51 4.52 6.28
C ASN A 61 10.01 5.94 5.97
N TYR A 62 9.81 6.39 4.73
CA TYR A 62 10.05 7.77 4.34
C TYR A 62 9.19 8.74 5.16
N GLY A 63 7.89 8.50 5.28
CA GLY A 63 7.01 9.35 6.07
C GLY A 63 7.29 9.32 7.56
N ARG A 64 7.63 8.16 8.12
CA ARG A 64 8.05 8.07 9.52
C ARG A 64 9.26 8.95 9.81
N LEU A 65 10.23 9.03 8.89
CA LEU A 65 11.41 9.88 9.06
C LEU A 65 11.10 11.37 8.81
N TYR A 66 10.30 11.68 7.78
CA TYR A 66 9.97 13.05 7.43
C TYR A 66 9.09 13.74 8.49
N LEU A 67 8.18 13.00 9.12
CA LEU A 67 7.19 13.53 10.07
C LEU A 67 7.67 13.47 11.54
N ARG A 68 8.90 13.01 11.78
CA ARG A 68 9.49 12.86 13.12
C ARG A 68 10.05 14.18 13.62
N HIS A 69 9.75 14.54 14.87
CA HIS A 69 10.39 15.67 15.53
C HIS A 69 11.80 15.32 16.02
N PHE A 70 12.63 16.34 16.23
CA PHE A 70 13.91 16.16 16.90
C PHE A 70 13.68 15.67 18.35
N ASN A 71 14.49 14.70 18.78
CA ASN A 71 14.42 14.07 20.11
C ASN A 71 13.08 13.41 20.47
N GLU A 72 12.26 13.06 19.48
CA GLU A 72 11.02 12.31 19.68
C GLU A 72 11.30 10.80 19.79
N LEU A 73 10.68 10.15 20.78
CA LEU A 73 10.78 8.70 20.98
C LEU A 73 9.87 7.94 19.99
N ASP A 74 10.21 6.69 19.68
CA ASP A 74 9.49 5.93 18.65
C ASP A 74 8.01 5.70 19.02
N HIS A 75 7.71 5.49 20.31
CA HIS A 75 6.33 5.30 20.77
C HIS A 75 5.50 6.60 20.74
N GLU A 76 6.14 7.77 20.87
CA GLU A 76 5.47 9.07 20.75
C GLU A 76 5.09 9.34 19.29
N LEU A 77 6.03 9.05 18.37
CA LEU A 77 5.80 9.10 16.94
C LEU A 77 4.66 8.15 16.53
N ASP A 78 4.72 6.90 16.97
CA ASP A 78 3.68 5.90 16.69
C ASP A 78 2.31 6.34 17.23
N ALA A 79 2.27 6.90 18.45
CA ALA A 79 1.03 7.41 19.02
C ALA A 79 0.42 8.54 18.17
N ARG A 80 1.23 9.47 17.64
CA ARG A 80 0.78 10.52 16.73
C ARG A 80 0.29 9.97 15.39
N LEU A 81 1.09 9.13 14.75
CA LEU A 81 0.77 8.55 13.45
C LEU A 81 -0.48 7.64 13.51
N ASN A 82 -0.68 6.93 14.61
CA ASN A 82 -1.87 6.12 14.83
C ASN A 82 -3.14 6.97 15.02
N ARG A 83 -3.06 8.11 15.71
CA ARG A 83 -4.19 9.06 15.82
C ARG A 83 -4.54 9.66 14.45
N ALA A 84 -3.55 9.90 13.61
CA ALA A 84 -3.75 10.42 12.25
C ALA A 84 -4.25 9.38 11.24
N TYR A 85 -4.16 8.08 11.57
CA TYR A 85 -4.37 6.98 10.62
C TYR A 85 -5.77 7.00 10.00
N ASP A 86 -6.83 7.09 10.81
CA ASP A 86 -8.22 7.06 10.33
C ASP A 86 -8.51 8.26 9.42
N TYR A 87 -8.02 9.45 9.76
CA TYR A 87 -8.16 10.64 8.91
C TYR A 87 -7.41 10.51 7.59
N ALA A 88 -6.19 9.96 7.62
CA ALA A 88 -5.37 9.73 6.43
C ALA A 88 -5.98 8.70 5.49
N ASP A 89 -6.55 7.63 6.04
CA ASP A 89 -7.23 6.59 5.26
C ASP A 89 -8.51 7.13 4.60
N ARG A 90 -9.37 7.83 5.37
CA ARG A 90 -10.55 8.51 4.82
C ARG A 90 -10.18 9.53 3.75
N TYR A 91 -9.11 10.29 3.94
CA TYR A 91 -8.63 11.24 2.94
C TYR A 91 -8.28 10.54 1.63
N LEU A 92 -7.48 9.48 1.64
CA LEU A 92 -7.11 8.79 0.40
C LEU A 92 -8.24 7.98 -0.23
N ASN A 93 -9.14 7.40 0.57
CA ASN A 93 -10.32 6.67 0.09
C ASN A 93 -11.36 7.59 -0.54
N SER A 94 -11.39 8.86 -0.12
CA SER A 94 -12.26 9.85 -0.71
C SER A 94 -11.94 10.09 -2.21
N PHE A 95 -10.68 9.88 -2.63
CA PHE A 95 -10.27 10.00 -4.03
C PHE A 95 -10.54 8.71 -4.82
N SER A 96 -11.79 8.53 -5.24
CA SER A 96 -12.16 7.47 -6.16
C SER A 96 -11.90 7.86 -7.62
N SER A 97 -11.51 6.88 -8.44
CA SER A 97 -11.42 7.07 -9.89
C SER A 97 -12.72 6.63 -10.56
N PRO A 98 -13.45 7.52 -11.26
CA PRO A 98 -14.75 7.19 -11.84
C PRO A 98 -14.67 6.09 -12.90
N LEU A 99 -13.58 6.06 -13.70
CA LEU A 99 -13.36 5.02 -14.70
C LEU A 99 -13.24 3.63 -14.07
N ALA A 100 -12.46 3.49 -13.00
CA ALA A 100 -12.33 2.20 -12.31
C ALA A 100 -13.67 1.75 -11.70
N ALA A 101 -14.45 2.68 -11.16
CA ALA A 101 -15.77 2.37 -10.60
C ALA A 101 -16.75 1.87 -11.69
N VAL A 102 -16.76 2.50 -12.87
CA VAL A 102 -17.60 2.04 -14.00
C VAL A 102 -17.18 0.65 -14.48
N ILE A 103 -15.89 0.41 -14.65
CA ILE A 103 -15.37 -0.91 -15.05
C ILE A 103 -15.73 -1.96 -14.01
N ALA A 104 -15.52 -1.67 -12.72
CA ALA A 104 -15.85 -2.57 -11.63
C ALA A 104 -17.35 -2.90 -11.56
N LYS A 105 -18.23 -1.90 -11.75
CA LYS A 105 -19.69 -2.11 -11.80
C LYS A 105 -20.09 -3.03 -12.95
N ASN A 106 -19.53 -2.83 -14.14
CA ASN A 106 -19.83 -3.66 -15.32
C ASN A 106 -19.33 -5.10 -15.14
N LEU A 107 -18.10 -5.28 -14.65
CA LEU A 107 -17.55 -6.61 -14.37
C LEU A 107 -18.33 -7.33 -13.26
N LEU A 108 -18.73 -6.61 -12.22
CA LEU A 108 -19.55 -7.15 -11.13
C LEU A 108 -20.92 -7.62 -11.63
N PHE A 109 -21.54 -6.85 -12.53
CA PHE A 109 -22.81 -7.23 -13.15
C PHE A 109 -22.69 -8.50 -13.99
N ILE A 110 -21.68 -8.58 -14.87
CA ILE A 110 -21.45 -9.76 -15.73
C ILE A 110 -21.12 -10.99 -14.89
N SER A 111 -20.18 -10.85 -13.94
CA SER A 111 -19.76 -11.96 -13.07
C SER A 111 -20.92 -12.44 -12.19
N GLY A 112 -21.64 -11.50 -11.56
CA GLY A 112 -22.80 -11.81 -10.72
C GLY A 112 -23.95 -12.47 -11.48
N GLY A 113 -24.23 -12.01 -12.71
CA GLY A 113 -25.24 -12.61 -13.57
C GLY A 113 -24.90 -14.05 -13.96
N LEU A 114 -23.66 -14.31 -14.39
CA LEU A 114 -23.19 -15.66 -14.71
C LEU A 114 -23.19 -16.57 -13.48
N LEU A 115 -22.72 -16.07 -12.33
CA LEU A 115 -22.69 -16.81 -11.07
C LEU A 115 -24.10 -17.19 -10.64
N LEU A 116 -25.05 -16.27 -10.71
CA LEU A 116 -26.46 -16.53 -10.38
C LEU A 116 -27.07 -17.57 -11.31
N LEU A 117 -26.80 -17.50 -12.61
CA LEU A 117 -27.29 -18.47 -13.58
C LEU A 117 -26.74 -19.88 -13.30
N ILE A 118 -25.44 -20.00 -13.04
CA ILE A 118 -24.79 -21.28 -12.71
C ILE A 118 -25.34 -21.85 -11.40
N LEU A 119 -25.52 -21.01 -10.37
CA LEU A 119 -26.10 -21.44 -9.10
C LEU A 119 -27.57 -21.88 -9.27
N ALA A 120 -28.37 -21.16 -10.05
CA ALA A 120 -29.75 -21.54 -10.33
C ALA A 120 -29.83 -22.89 -11.05
N LEU A 121 -28.96 -23.13 -12.03
CA LEU A 121 -28.86 -24.41 -12.73
C LEU A 121 -28.42 -25.53 -11.78
N GLY A 122 -27.47 -25.26 -10.89
CA GLY A 122 -27.01 -26.23 -9.88
C GLY A 122 -28.05 -26.56 -8.80
N ILE A 123 -29.00 -25.66 -8.53
CA ILE A 123 -30.16 -25.94 -7.66
C ILE A 123 -31.18 -26.83 -8.39
N TYR A 124 -31.34 -26.65 -9.71
CA TYR A 124 -32.24 -27.47 -10.51
C TYR A 124 -31.72 -28.89 -10.71
N GLU A 125 -30.42 -29.04 -11.01
CA GLU A 125 -29.76 -30.33 -11.21
C GLU A 125 -28.45 -30.42 -10.43
N GLU A 126 -28.38 -31.38 -9.50
CA GLU A 126 -27.20 -31.59 -8.65
C GLU A 126 -25.93 -32.01 -9.44
N HIS A 127 -26.12 -32.71 -10.56
CA HIS A 127 -25.02 -33.20 -11.41
C HIS A 127 -24.25 -32.08 -12.12
N VAL A 128 -24.78 -30.86 -12.16
CA VAL A 128 -24.15 -29.69 -12.80
C VAL A 128 -22.82 -29.36 -12.12
N PHE A 129 -22.70 -29.55 -10.80
CA PHE A 129 -21.45 -29.29 -10.07
C PHE A 129 -20.36 -30.33 -10.32
N GLN A 130 -20.70 -31.49 -10.89
CA GLN A 130 -19.73 -32.55 -11.21
C GLN A 130 -19.06 -32.34 -12.58
N VAL A 131 -19.55 -31.38 -13.37
CA VAL A 131 -18.95 -31.01 -14.66
C VAL A 131 -17.54 -30.45 -14.44
N GLU A 132 -16.61 -30.86 -15.30
CA GLU A 132 -15.21 -30.44 -15.23
C GLU A 132 -15.09 -28.91 -15.25
N HIS A 133 -14.22 -28.38 -14.38
CA HIS A 133 -13.93 -26.95 -14.18
C HIS A 133 -15.06 -26.05 -13.66
N LEU A 134 -16.31 -26.53 -13.51
CA LEU A 134 -17.43 -25.66 -13.12
C LEU A 134 -17.24 -25.02 -11.73
N LEU A 135 -16.69 -25.77 -10.77
CA LEU A 135 -16.33 -25.26 -9.45
C LEU A 135 -15.23 -24.20 -9.48
N VAL A 136 -14.24 -24.36 -10.36
CA VAL A 136 -13.14 -23.39 -10.54
C VAL A 136 -13.67 -22.10 -11.16
N ILE A 137 -14.57 -22.22 -12.15
CA ILE A 137 -15.25 -21.07 -12.77
C ILE A 137 -16.10 -20.35 -11.72
N LEU A 138 -16.86 -21.08 -10.91
CA LEU A 138 -17.68 -20.51 -9.83
C LEU A 138 -16.82 -19.74 -8.81
N ALA A 139 -15.72 -20.35 -8.35
CA ALA A 139 -14.78 -19.71 -7.44
C ALA A 139 -14.12 -18.48 -8.08
N GLY A 140 -13.76 -18.56 -9.36
CA GLY A 140 -13.20 -17.44 -10.12
C GLY A 140 -14.16 -16.26 -10.27
N LEU A 141 -15.41 -16.52 -10.65
CA LEU A 141 -16.47 -15.51 -10.74
C LEU A 141 -16.73 -14.86 -9.38
N GLY A 142 -16.78 -15.66 -8.31
CA GLY A 142 -16.91 -15.18 -6.93
C GLY A 142 -15.74 -14.26 -6.53
N ALA A 143 -14.51 -14.68 -6.80
CA ALA A 143 -13.32 -13.88 -6.51
C ALA A 143 -13.31 -12.55 -7.27
N ILE A 144 -13.65 -12.56 -8.57
CA ILE A 144 -13.82 -11.34 -9.38
C ILE A 144 -14.88 -10.43 -8.76
N GLY A 145 -16.00 -10.99 -8.31
CA GLY A 145 -17.08 -10.24 -7.66
C GLY A 145 -16.61 -9.52 -6.39
N VAL A 146 -15.87 -10.22 -5.51
CA VAL A 146 -15.32 -9.63 -4.28
C VAL A 146 -14.35 -8.50 -4.62
N VAL A 147 -13.42 -8.71 -5.54
CA VAL A 147 -12.45 -7.68 -5.96
C VAL A 147 -13.16 -6.47 -6.55
N CYS A 148 -14.09 -6.66 -7.49
CA CYS A 148 -14.84 -5.56 -8.09
C CYS A 148 -15.62 -4.76 -7.04
N ARG A 149 -16.18 -5.42 -6.03
CA ARG A 149 -16.89 -4.74 -4.93
C ARG A 149 -15.97 -3.82 -4.12
N THR A 150 -14.70 -4.18 -3.91
CA THR A 150 -13.73 -3.32 -3.21
C THR A 150 -13.32 -2.06 -3.99
N LEU A 151 -13.47 -2.08 -5.32
CA LEU A 151 -13.14 -0.95 -6.18
C LEU A 151 -14.30 0.06 -6.31
N ILE A 152 -15.52 -0.33 -5.90
CA ILE A 152 -16.69 0.53 -5.94
C ILE A 152 -16.69 1.38 -4.67
N PRO A 153 -16.63 2.72 -4.77
CA PRO A 153 -16.67 3.59 -3.60
C PRO A 153 -18.07 3.59 -2.96
N ASP A 154 -18.11 3.85 -1.65
CA ASP A 154 -19.36 3.96 -0.91
C ASP A 154 -20.19 5.16 -1.38
N GLU A 155 -21.50 4.94 -1.60
CA GLU A 155 -22.41 5.99 -2.07
C GLU A 155 -22.64 7.11 -1.04
N ASN A 156 -22.48 6.78 0.24
CA ASN A 156 -22.67 7.71 1.37
C ASN A 156 -21.38 8.41 1.81
N LEU A 157 -20.33 8.40 0.98
CA LEU A 157 -19.05 8.99 1.34
C LEU A 157 -19.11 10.52 1.32
N VAL A 158 -18.82 11.14 2.47
CA VAL A 158 -18.77 12.59 2.61
C VAL A 158 -17.45 13.12 2.05
N TRP A 159 -17.52 13.89 0.96
CA TRP A 159 -16.35 14.49 0.32
C TRP A 159 -15.93 15.79 1.00
N CYS A 160 -14.95 15.72 1.90
CA CYS A 160 -14.40 16.88 2.63
C CYS A 160 -12.86 16.82 2.77
N PRO A 161 -12.09 16.87 1.67
CA PRO A 161 -10.64 16.66 1.68
C PRO A 161 -9.87 17.70 2.51
N GLU A 162 -10.29 18.97 2.48
CA GLU A 162 -9.60 20.06 3.22
C GLU A 162 -9.74 19.90 4.75
N GLN A 163 -10.93 19.49 5.22
CA GLN A 163 -11.16 19.24 6.65
C GLN A 163 -10.35 18.03 7.13
N LEU A 164 -10.33 16.95 6.33
CA LEU A 164 -9.52 15.77 6.62
C LEU A 164 -8.03 16.10 6.64
N MET A 165 -7.54 16.89 5.68
CA MET A 165 -6.15 17.31 5.65
C MET A 165 -5.78 18.17 6.87
N THR A 166 -6.69 19.04 7.32
CA THR A 166 -6.50 19.85 8.53
C THR A 166 -6.46 18.96 9.79
N ALA A 167 -7.31 17.93 9.87
CA ALA A 167 -7.29 16.96 10.97
C ALA A 167 -6.00 16.12 10.98
N ILE A 168 -5.52 15.70 9.80
CA ILE A 168 -4.22 15.01 9.66
C ILE A 168 -3.10 15.93 10.13
N LEU A 169 -3.08 17.19 9.68
CA LEU A 169 -2.06 18.18 10.05
C LEU A 169 -2.04 18.41 11.58
N ALA A 170 -3.20 18.43 12.23
CA ALA A 170 -3.30 18.60 13.68
C ALA A 170 -2.59 17.49 14.48
N HIS A 171 -2.46 16.28 13.93
CA HIS A 171 -1.76 15.17 14.58
C HIS A 171 -0.33 14.98 14.09
N VAL A 172 -0.10 15.22 12.80
CA VAL A 172 1.19 14.94 12.14
C VAL A 172 2.14 16.14 12.23
N HIS A 173 1.63 17.36 12.39
CA HIS A 173 2.36 18.64 12.53
C HIS A 173 3.16 19.10 11.31
N TYR A 174 3.72 18.18 10.50
CA TYR A 174 4.49 18.51 9.31
C TYR A 174 3.75 18.14 8.03
N LEU A 175 3.50 19.12 7.17
CA LEU A 175 3.07 18.93 5.78
C LEU A 175 3.66 20.05 4.90
N PRO A 176 3.87 19.83 3.60
CA PRO A 176 4.31 20.87 2.68
C PRO A 176 3.32 22.05 2.65
N SER A 177 3.84 23.28 2.67
CA SER A 177 3.02 24.50 2.66
C SER A 177 2.21 24.67 1.37
N GLU A 178 2.70 24.10 0.26
CA GLU A 178 2.03 24.13 -1.05
C GLU A 178 0.66 23.44 -1.04
N TRP A 179 0.43 22.51 -0.13
CA TRP A 179 -0.81 21.73 -0.08
C TRP A 179 -1.99 22.49 0.49
N ARG A 180 -1.73 23.63 1.14
CA ARG A 180 -2.76 24.45 1.77
C ARG A 180 -3.78 24.91 0.72
N GLN A 181 -5.06 24.62 0.95
CA GLN A 181 -6.18 24.93 0.03
C GLN A 181 -6.14 24.18 -1.32
N GLN A 182 -5.21 23.23 -1.49
CA GLN A 182 -5.08 22.40 -2.68
C GLN A 182 -5.24 20.91 -2.36
N ALA A 183 -5.82 20.58 -1.21
CA ALA A 183 -5.92 19.21 -0.72
C ALA A 183 -6.80 18.34 -1.63
N HIS A 184 -7.67 18.92 -2.45
CA HIS A 184 -8.54 18.22 -3.40
C HIS A 184 -7.83 17.83 -4.72
N THR A 185 -6.58 18.24 -4.94
CA THR A 185 -5.87 18.01 -6.20
C THR A 185 -5.22 16.63 -6.27
N THR A 186 -5.06 16.10 -7.50
CA THR A 186 -4.39 14.81 -7.73
C THR A 186 -2.91 14.85 -7.40
N LYS A 187 -2.25 16.02 -7.57
CA LYS A 187 -0.85 16.24 -7.18
C LYS A 187 -0.66 15.97 -5.69
N VAL A 188 -1.45 16.62 -4.83
CA VAL A 188 -1.37 16.45 -3.37
C VAL A 188 -1.68 15.01 -2.97
N ARG A 189 -2.69 14.38 -3.58
CA ARG A 189 -3.01 12.96 -3.35
C ARG A 189 -1.80 12.05 -3.62
N GLN A 190 -1.11 12.25 -4.75
CA GLN A 190 0.04 11.43 -5.14
C GLN A 190 1.21 11.62 -4.18
N GLU A 191 1.54 12.86 -3.84
CA GLU A 191 2.60 13.16 -2.88
C GLU A 191 2.25 12.63 -1.48
N PHE A 192 0.99 12.74 -1.05
CA PHE A 192 0.51 12.17 0.20
C PHE A 192 0.59 10.64 0.22
N SER A 193 0.33 9.99 -0.92
CA SER A 193 0.45 8.53 -1.05
C SER A 193 1.88 8.02 -0.85
N ASN A 194 2.92 8.87 -1.01
CA ASN A 194 4.31 8.50 -0.69
C ASN A 194 4.53 8.43 0.83
N PHE A 195 3.81 9.25 1.61
CA PHE A 195 3.82 9.16 3.08
C PHE A 195 2.94 8.02 3.58
N PHE A 196 1.77 7.80 2.95
CA PHE A 196 0.77 6.82 3.37
C PHE A 196 0.42 5.85 2.23
N GLN A 197 1.25 4.82 2.08
CA GLN A 197 1.21 3.86 0.99
C GLN A 197 0.41 2.60 1.34
N PHE A 198 0.03 1.81 0.33
CA PHE A 198 -0.56 0.49 0.56
C PHE A 198 0.45 -0.46 1.19
N LYS A 199 -0.01 -1.30 2.12
CA LYS A 199 0.82 -2.31 2.78
C LYS A 199 1.40 -3.30 1.77
N ALA A 200 0.63 -3.71 0.76
CA ALA A 200 1.14 -4.52 -0.34
C ALA A 200 2.35 -3.86 -1.06
N GLY A 201 2.24 -2.56 -1.37
CA GLY A 201 3.33 -1.80 -2.00
C GLY A 201 4.56 -1.68 -1.12
N TYR A 202 4.38 -1.46 0.19
CA TYR A 202 5.46 -1.48 1.18
C TYR A 202 6.19 -2.84 1.19
N LEU A 203 5.45 -3.95 1.24
CA LEU A 203 6.02 -5.30 1.30
C LEU A 203 6.76 -5.68 0.01
N ILE A 204 6.21 -5.32 -1.15
CA ILE A 204 6.91 -5.51 -2.44
C ILE A 204 8.22 -4.73 -2.43
N SER A 205 8.20 -3.47 -1.98
CA SER A 205 9.41 -2.65 -1.89
C SER A 205 10.45 -3.25 -0.95
N GLU A 206 10.02 -3.88 0.15
CA GLU A 206 10.90 -4.57 1.09
C GLU A 206 11.55 -5.81 0.46
N ILE A 207 10.78 -6.61 -0.29
CA ILE A 207 11.26 -7.81 -1.01
C ILE A 207 12.28 -7.44 -2.09
N PHE A 208 12.07 -6.33 -2.82
CA PHE A 208 12.99 -5.89 -3.88
C PHE A 208 14.12 -4.99 -3.38
N SER A 209 14.10 -4.60 -2.10
CA SER A 209 15.12 -3.75 -1.47
C SER A 209 16.57 -4.23 -1.72
N PRO A 210 16.91 -5.53 -1.65
CA PRO A 210 18.28 -6.00 -1.86
C PRO A 210 18.83 -5.71 -3.26
N PHE A 211 17.96 -5.60 -4.26
CA PHE A 211 18.36 -5.29 -5.64
C PHE A 211 18.49 -3.80 -5.90
N VAL A 212 17.73 -2.96 -5.18
CA VAL A 212 17.74 -1.51 -5.36
C VAL A 212 18.83 -0.85 -4.52
N THR A 213 19.05 -1.32 -3.28
CA THR A 213 19.99 -0.72 -2.31
C THR A 213 21.44 -0.55 -2.81
N PRO A 214 22.02 -1.44 -3.63
CA PRO A 214 23.40 -1.27 -4.10
C PRO A 214 23.61 -0.17 -5.15
N PHE A 215 22.55 0.30 -5.83
CA PHE A 215 22.60 1.28 -6.92
C PHE A 215 22.20 2.68 -6.42
#